data_AF-A0AAV4SCC1-F1
#
_entry.id   AF-A0AAV4SCC1-F1
#
_cell.length_a   1.000
_cell.length_b   1.000
_cell.length_c   1.000
_cell.angle_alpha   90.00
_cell.angle_beta   90.00
_cell.angle_gamma   90.00
#
_symmetry.space_group_name_H-M   'P 1'
#
loop_
_entity.id
_entity.type
_entity.pdbx_description
1 polymer ?
#
loop_
_entity_poly.entity_id
_entity_poly.type
_entity_poly.pdbx_seq_one_letter_code
_entity_poly.pdbx_strand_id
1 'polypeptide(L)'
;MSFNKTNRSDSAQNDSFKMLCRNFAMQSSAHGLRRAAAARSLYTRIFWISVFILALICCTFHCSFLVKNFLSYPRMTITEEIHADEISFPSITVCNLNIFKKSYIDKQFEMLRQMTQTHQPNHSMNPYEIDPTAFCYKSIDEFFVQE
;
A
#
# COMPACT_ATOMS: atom_id res chain seq x y z
N MET A 1 19.63 -69.83 -9.12
CA MET A 1 20.78 -68.93 -8.85
C MET A 1 20.67 -67.72 -9.77
N SER A 2 19.93 -66.69 -9.36
CA SER A 2 19.70 -65.47 -10.15
C SER A 2 19.81 -64.28 -9.21
N PHE A 3 20.78 -63.39 -9.43
CA PHE A 3 20.70 -61.95 -9.14
C PHE A 3 22.00 -61.28 -9.60
N ASN A 4 22.06 -60.80 -10.85
CA ASN A 4 23.04 -59.77 -11.25
C ASN A 4 22.62 -59.00 -12.53
N LYS A 5 21.39 -58.48 -12.58
CA LYS A 5 20.88 -57.68 -13.72
C LYS A 5 20.60 -56.22 -13.38
N THR A 6 20.53 -55.85 -12.10
CA THR A 6 20.19 -54.49 -11.63
C THR A 6 21.37 -53.51 -11.64
N ASN A 7 22.61 -53.96 -11.39
CA ASN A 7 23.78 -53.05 -11.34
C ASN A 7 24.16 -52.40 -12.69
N ARG A 8 23.82 -53.03 -13.82
CA ARG A 8 24.25 -52.57 -15.16
C ARG A 8 23.37 -51.45 -15.71
N SER A 9 22.10 -51.39 -15.29
CA SER A 9 21.13 -50.39 -15.74
C SER A 9 21.29 -49.07 -14.98
N ASP A 10 21.50 -49.14 -13.67
CA ASP A 10 21.66 -47.96 -12.80
C ASP A 10 22.96 -47.20 -13.09
N SER A 11 24.06 -47.91 -13.36
CA SER A 11 25.35 -47.30 -13.74
C SER A 11 25.25 -46.57 -15.08
N ALA A 12 24.65 -47.19 -16.09
CA ALA A 12 24.44 -46.58 -17.42
C ALA A 12 23.54 -45.34 -17.36
N GLN A 13 22.51 -45.35 -16.52
CA GLN A 13 21.62 -44.20 -16.32
C GLN A 13 22.32 -43.05 -15.57
N ASN A 14 23.10 -43.37 -14.53
CA ASN A 14 23.88 -42.39 -13.77
C ASN A 14 24.94 -41.71 -14.64
N ASP A 15 25.60 -42.45 -15.52
CA ASP A 15 26.57 -41.89 -16.47
C ASP A 15 25.91 -40.97 -17.48
N SER A 16 24.74 -41.35 -18.00
CA SER A 16 23.94 -40.53 -18.91
C SER A 16 23.47 -39.22 -18.25
N PHE A 17 22.97 -39.30 -17.02
CA PHE A 17 22.53 -38.14 -16.25
C PHE A 17 23.70 -37.20 -15.91
N LYS A 18 24.84 -37.75 -15.49
CA LYS A 18 26.07 -36.99 -15.21
C LYS A 18 26.58 -36.27 -16.46
N MET A 19 26.51 -36.91 -17.62
CA MET A 19 26.87 -36.29 -18.90
C MET A 19 25.91 -35.14 -19.25
N LEU A 20 24.60 -35.33 -19.07
CA LEU A 20 23.59 -34.29 -19.27
C LEU A 20 23.82 -33.08 -18.37
N CYS A 21 23.99 -33.28 -17.06
CA CYS A 21 24.27 -32.20 -16.12
C CYS A 21 25.57 -31.46 -16.44
N ARG A 22 26.61 -32.17 -16.88
CA ARG A 22 27.87 -31.55 -17.31
C ARG A 22 27.69 -30.70 -18.56
N ASN A 23 26.97 -31.20 -19.56
CA ASN A 23 26.69 -30.46 -20.79
C ASN A 23 25.86 -29.21 -20.51
N PHE A 24 24.82 -29.33 -19.69
CA PHE A 24 24.00 -28.21 -19.25
C PHE A 24 24.82 -27.16 -18.49
N ALA A 25 25.64 -27.59 -17.52
CA ALA A 25 26.49 -26.70 -16.76
C ALA A 25 27.53 -25.96 -17.62
N MET A 26 28.00 -26.57 -18.70
CA MET A 26 28.95 -25.95 -19.64
C MET A 26 28.29 -24.98 -20.62
N GLN A 27 27.01 -25.22 -20.98
CA GLN A 27 26.23 -24.34 -21.87
C GLN A 27 25.53 -23.21 -21.11
N SER A 28 25.34 -23.35 -19.79
CA SER A 28 24.73 -22.32 -18.96
C SER A 28 25.55 -21.02 -18.98
N SER A 29 24.85 -19.89 -19.07
CA SER A 29 25.42 -18.55 -18.91
C SER A 29 25.83 -18.24 -17.47
N ALA A 30 25.42 -19.07 -16.50
CA ALA A 30 25.83 -18.94 -15.11
C ALA A 30 27.34 -19.22 -14.96
N HIS A 31 28.15 -18.17 -14.88
CA HIS A 31 29.61 -18.24 -14.80
C HIS A 31 30.13 -19.17 -13.69
N GLY A 32 29.43 -19.25 -12.55
CA GLY A 32 29.78 -20.15 -11.44
C GLY A 32 29.56 -21.64 -11.77
N LEU A 33 28.50 -21.98 -12.50
CA LEU A 33 28.15 -23.36 -12.83
C LEU A 33 29.12 -23.95 -13.87
N ARG A 34 29.55 -23.14 -14.84
CA ARG A 34 30.61 -23.51 -15.80
C ARG A 34 31.95 -23.77 -15.12
N ARG A 35 32.31 -22.97 -14.10
CA ARG A 35 33.54 -23.16 -13.30
C ARG A 35 33.48 -24.43 -12.45
N ALA A 36 32.33 -24.74 -11.86
CA ALA A 36 32.13 -25.99 -11.14
C ALA A 36 32.19 -27.23 -12.06
N ALA A 37 31.72 -27.12 -13.30
CA ALA A 37 31.78 -28.22 -14.29
C ALA A 37 33.18 -28.41 -14.91
N ALA A 38 33.95 -27.34 -15.04
CA ALA A 38 35.32 -27.37 -15.57
C ALA A 38 36.40 -27.73 -14.53
N ALA A 39 36.07 -27.69 -13.22
CA ALA A 39 37.00 -28.01 -12.15
C ALA A 39 37.53 -29.45 -12.25
N ARG A 40 38.86 -29.61 -12.18
CA ARG A 40 39.54 -30.92 -12.21
C ARG A 40 39.65 -31.57 -10.84
N SER A 41 39.79 -30.77 -9.78
CA SER A 41 39.90 -31.23 -8.39
C SER A 41 38.55 -31.16 -7.66
N LEU A 42 38.32 -32.11 -6.76
CA LEU A 42 37.09 -32.17 -5.96
C LEU A 42 36.95 -30.94 -5.05
N TYR A 43 38.04 -30.48 -4.43
CA TYR A 43 38.05 -29.31 -3.55
C TYR A 43 37.61 -28.03 -4.28
N THR A 44 38.18 -27.77 -5.46
CA THR A 44 37.80 -26.60 -6.26
C THR A 44 36.36 -26.70 -6.76
N ARG A 45 35.87 -27.92 -7.04
CA ARG A 45 34.47 -28.13 -7.41
C ARG A 45 33.51 -27.83 -6.27
N ILE A 46 33.79 -28.32 -5.06
CA ILE A 46 33.00 -28.04 -3.85
C ILE A 46 32.98 -26.54 -3.55
N PHE A 47 34.14 -25.88 -3.66
CA PHE A 47 34.24 -24.44 -3.50
C PHE A 47 33.32 -23.68 -4.48
N TRP A 48 33.39 -23.98 -5.78
CA TRP A 48 32.54 -23.29 -6.76
C TRP A 48 31.05 -23.58 -6.58
N ILE A 49 30.68 -24.80 -6.16
CA ILE A 49 29.30 -25.14 -5.83
C ILE A 49 28.82 -24.34 -4.61
N SER A 50 29.65 -24.25 -3.56
CA SER A 50 29.33 -23.47 -2.36
C SER A 50 29.12 -21.99 -2.69
N VAL A 51 30.01 -21.40 -3.48
CA VAL A 51 29.89 -20.00 -3.93
C VAL A 51 28.61 -19.80 -4.75
N PHE A 52 28.28 -20.74 -5.64
CA PHE A 52 27.05 -20.68 -6.43
C PHE A 52 25.79 -20.78 -5.56
N ILE A 53 25.77 -21.70 -4.59
CA ILE A 53 24.66 -21.83 -3.64
C ILE A 53 24.50 -20.55 -2.81
N LEU A 54 25.60 -19.99 -2.30
CA LEU A 54 25.57 -18.74 -1.56
C LEU A 54 25.00 -17.60 -2.40
N ALA A 55 25.43 -17.48 -3.66
CA ALA A 55 24.91 -16.48 -4.58
C ALA A 55 23.40 -16.67 -4.84
N LEU A 56 22.91 -17.90 -4.97
CA LEU A 56 21.48 -18.19 -5.13
C LEU A 56 20.67 -17.80 -3.89
N ILE A 57 21.17 -18.08 -2.70
CA ILE A 57 20.52 -17.70 -1.44
C ILE A 57 20.44 -16.18 -1.34
N CYS A 58 21.57 -15.48 -1.55
CA CYS A 58 21.62 -14.02 -1.52
C CYS A 58 20.69 -13.39 -2.57
N CYS A 59 20.70 -13.90 -3.80
CA CYS A 59 19.83 -13.43 -4.88
C CYS A 59 18.36 -13.60 -4.49
N THR A 60 17.96 -14.78 -4.00
CA THR A 60 16.57 -15.06 -3.62
C THR A 60 16.12 -14.16 -2.46
N PHE A 61 16.98 -13.97 -1.46
CA PHE A 61 16.72 -13.06 -0.34
C PHE A 61 16.54 -11.62 -0.85
N HIS A 62 17.44 -11.16 -1.72
CA HIS A 62 17.40 -9.80 -2.24
C HIS A 62 16.18 -9.56 -3.13
N CYS A 63 15.86 -10.49 -4.05
CA CYS A 63 14.62 -10.44 -4.84
C CYS A 63 13.39 -10.36 -3.94
N SER A 64 13.32 -11.17 -2.87
CA SER A 64 12.21 -11.13 -1.92
C SER A 64 12.12 -9.78 -1.21
N PHE A 65 13.26 -9.20 -0.82
CA PHE A 65 13.32 -7.86 -0.23
C PHE A 65 12.83 -6.79 -1.21
N LEU A 66 13.29 -6.81 -2.46
CA LEU A 66 12.86 -5.87 -3.50
C LEU A 66 11.37 -5.97 -3.78
N VAL A 67 10.82 -7.19 -3.90
CA VAL A 67 9.38 -7.39 -4.13
C VAL A 67 8.56 -6.85 -2.98
N LYS A 68 8.95 -7.12 -1.73
CA LYS A 68 8.28 -6.56 -0.55
C LYS A 68 8.33 -5.03 -0.55
N ASN A 69 9.48 -4.45 -0.86
CA ASN A 69 9.63 -3.00 -0.93
C ASN A 69 8.77 -2.37 -2.04
N PHE A 70 8.70 -3.02 -3.20
CA PHE A 70 7.84 -2.58 -4.31
C PHE A 70 6.35 -2.62 -3.92
N LEU A 71 5.89 -3.70 -3.31
CA LEU A 71 4.51 -3.86 -2.84
C LEU A 71 4.17 -3.03 -1.60
N SER A 72 5.17 -2.47 -0.91
CA SER A 72 4.96 -1.49 0.15
C SER A 72 4.54 -0.12 -0.38
N TYR A 73 4.55 0.08 -1.71
CA TYR A 73 4.23 1.34 -2.38
C TYR A 73 4.81 2.60 -1.71
N PRO A 74 6.12 2.63 -1.38
CA PRO A 74 6.71 3.81 -0.77
C PRO A 74 6.57 4.99 -1.72
N ARG A 75 5.90 6.05 -1.26
CA ARG A 75 5.76 7.31 -2.00
C ARG A 75 6.99 8.16 -1.71
N MET A 76 7.79 8.43 -2.73
CA MET A 76 8.87 9.42 -2.63
C MET A 76 8.28 10.77 -3.00
N THR A 77 8.07 11.64 -2.02
CA THR A 77 7.68 13.03 -2.26
C THR A 77 8.95 13.87 -2.40
N ILE A 78 9.20 14.38 -3.60
CA ILE A 78 10.28 15.33 -3.85
C ILE A 78 9.66 16.72 -3.67
N THR A 79 10.12 17.44 -2.65
CA THR A 79 9.72 18.84 -2.42
C THR A 79 10.75 19.73 -3.10
N GLU A 80 10.35 20.37 -4.20
CA GLU A 80 11.17 21.38 -4.86
C GLU A 80 10.63 22.77 -4.51
N GLU A 81 11.49 23.64 -4.01
CA GLU A 81 11.16 25.05 -3.77
C GLU A 81 11.34 25.85 -5.06
N ILE A 82 10.26 25.93 -5.85
CA ILE A 82 10.20 26.81 -7.01
C ILE A 82 9.88 28.24 -6.55
N HIS A 83 10.79 29.17 -6.82
CA HIS A 83 10.54 30.61 -6.62
C HIS A 83 9.83 31.14 -7.87
N ALA A 84 8.52 31.36 -7.76
CA ALA A 84 7.73 31.94 -8.85
C ALA A 84 7.79 33.48 -8.78
N ASP A 85 8.07 34.13 -9.91
CA ASP A 85 8.10 35.60 -10.03
C ASP A 85 6.71 36.23 -9.83
N GLU A 86 5.63 35.49 -10.12
CA GLU A 86 4.24 35.90 -9.93
C GLU A 86 3.40 34.69 -9.48
N ILE A 87 2.64 34.86 -8.39
CA ILE A 87 1.73 33.83 -7.83
C ILE A 87 0.31 34.36 -7.73
N SER A 88 -0.68 33.53 -8.05
CA SER A 88 -2.09 33.89 -7.92
C SER A 88 -2.47 34.06 -6.45
N PHE A 89 -3.02 35.22 -6.09
CA PHE A 89 -3.52 35.46 -4.75
C PHE A 89 -4.67 34.48 -4.41
N PRO A 90 -4.65 33.82 -3.24
CA PRO A 90 -5.67 32.84 -2.89
C PRO A 90 -7.02 33.52 -2.62
N SER A 91 -8.10 32.73 -2.71
CA SER A 91 -9.40 33.19 -2.22
C SER A 91 -9.35 33.32 -0.70
N ILE A 92 -9.65 34.52 -0.19
CA ILE A 92 -9.79 34.76 1.25
C ILE A 92 -11.26 34.68 1.62
N THR A 93 -11.61 33.69 2.44
CA THR A 93 -12.93 33.61 3.07
C THR A 93 -12.83 34.06 4.52
N VAL A 94 -13.43 35.20 4.85
CA VAL A 94 -13.54 35.67 6.24
C VAL A 94 -14.94 35.33 6.76
N CYS A 95 -15.01 34.51 7.80
CA CYS A 95 -16.25 34.21 8.49
C CYS A 95 -16.29 34.90 9.87
N ASN A 96 -17.44 35.46 10.23
CA ASN A 96 -17.68 35.88 11.60
C ASN A 96 -17.95 34.63 12.45
N LEU A 97 -17.21 34.47 13.56
CA LEU A 97 -17.41 33.35 14.49
C LEU A 97 -18.80 33.35 15.13
N ASN A 98 -19.46 34.51 15.15
CA ASN A 98 -20.82 34.59 15.58
C ASN A 98 -21.78 34.06 14.52
N ILE A 99 -22.25 32.81 14.73
CA ILE A 99 -23.20 32.10 13.86
C ILE A 99 -24.55 32.85 13.79
N PHE A 100 -24.94 33.54 14.87
CA PHE A 100 -26.25 34.17 14.96
C PHE A 100 -26.17 35.67 15.18
N LYS A 101 -26.74 36.43 14.25
CA LYS A 101 -26.94 37.86 14.47
C LYS A 101 -28.09 38.07 15.46
N LYS A 102 -27.79 38.51 16.69
CA LYS A 102 -28.79 38.77 17.75
C LYS A 102 -30.01 39.56 17.25
N SER A 103 -29.77 40.64 16.52
CA SER A 103 -30.85 41.48 15.97
C SER A 103 -31.77 40.76 14.97
N TYR A 104 -31.27 39.71 14.30
CA TYR A 104 -32.06 38.90 13.39
C TYR A 104 -32.93 37.93 14.19
N ILE A 105 -32.34 37.25 15.17
CA ILE A 105 -33.03 36.28 16.04
C ILE A 105 -34.13 36.97 16.87
N ASP A 106 -33.84 38.13 17.47
CA ASP A 106 -34.81 38.89 18.26
C ASP A 106 -36.07 39.22 17.43
N LYS A 107 -35.90 39.70 16.19
CA LYS A 107 -37.01 40.01 15.28
C LYS A 107 -37.83 38.77 14.89
N GLN A 108 -37.16 37.64 14.66
CA GLN A 108 -37.86 36.39 14.35
C GLN A 108 -38.70 35.92 15.53
N PHE A 109 -38.18 35.99 16.76
CA PHE A 109 -38.94 35.65 17.97
C PHE A 109 -40.12 36.60 18.19
N GLU A 110 -39.99 37.90 17.93
CA GLU A 110 -41.10 38.84 17.99
C GLU A 110 -42.21 38.50 17.00
N MET A 111 -41.86 38.18 15.74
CA MET A 111 -42.80 37.77 14.71
C MET A 111 -43.51 36.45 15.06
N LEU A 112 -42.76 35.47 15.55
CA LEU A 112 -43.32 34.19 16.02
C LEU A 112 -44.29 34.39 17.20
N ARG A 113 -43.97 35.28 18.15
CA ARG A 113 -44.86 35.64 19.28
C ARG A 113 -46.17 36.26 18.79
N GLN A 114 -46.13 37.09 17.75
CA GLN A 114 -47.35 37.67 17.17
C GLN A 114 -48.22 36.63 16.46
N MET A 115 -47.61 35.70 15.71
CA MET A 115 -48.35 34.62 15.05
C MET A 115 -49.00 33.65 16.05
N THR A 116 -48.29 33.29 17.12
CA THR A 116 -48.85 32.46 18.20
C THR A 116 -49.97 33.17 18.97
N GLN A 117 -49.98 34.51 19.00
CA GLN A 117 -51.08 35.28 19.58
C GLN A 117 -52.30 35.40 18.66
N THR A 118 -52.14 35.32 17.34
CA THR A 118 -53.24 35.46 16.36
C THR A 118 -53.86 34.11 15.94
N HIS A 119 -53.22 32.99 16.24
CA HIS A 119 -53.78 31.65 16.01
C HIS A 119 -54.45 31.10 17.29
N GLN A 120 -55.73 30.71 17.22
CA GLN A 120 -56.44 30.11 18.35
C GLN A 120 -55.78 28.79 18.80
N PRO A 121 -55.71 28.50 20.12
CA PRO A 121 -55.12 27.28 20.65
C PRO A 121 -56.14 26.12 20.58
N ASN A 122 -56.38 25.57 19.39
CA ASN A 122 -57.13 24.31 19.25
C ASN A 122 -56.32 23.19 18.58
N HIS A 123 -54.99 23.34 18.50
CA HIS A 123 -54.11 22.20 18.27
C HIS A 123 -52.95 22.29 19.26
N SER A 124 -52.90 21.33 20.19
CA SER A 124 -51.75 21.15 21.08
C SER A 124 -50.53 20.85 20.21
N MET A 125 -49.64 21.83 20.06
CA MET A 125 -48.34 21.60 19.44
C MET A 125 -47.54 20.71 20.39
N ASN A 126 -47.37 19.45 20.00
CA ASN A 126 -46.62 18.51 20.81
C ASN A 126 -45.13 18.85 20.69
N PRO A 127 -44.40 19.06 21.81
CA PRO A 127 -43.00 19.47 21.76
C PRO A 127 -42.06 18.42 21.13
N TYR A 128 -42.56 17.23 20.78
CA TYR A 128 -41.83 16.17 20.09
C TYR A 128 -41.89 16.24 18.55
N GLU A 129 -42.61 17.19 17.96
CA GLU A 129 -42.78 17.31 16.50
C GLU A 129 -41.91 18.42 15.88
N ILE A 130 -40.95 18.96 16.64
CA ILE A 130 -39.90 19.81 16.09
C ILE A 130 -38.88 18.88 15.44
N ASP A 131 -38.92 18.78 14.12
CA ASP A 131 -37.93 18.03 13.36
C ASP A 131 -36.53 18.59 13.65
N PRO A 132 -35.63 17.82 14.31
CA PRO A 132 -34.28 18.27 14.60
C PRO A 132 -33.46 18.51 13.32
N THR A 133 -33.94 18.08 12.15
CA THR A 133 -33.32 18.36 10.85
C THR A 133 -33.74 19.70 10.23
N ALA A 134 -34.76 20.39 10.79
CA ALA A 134 -35.19 21.71 10.33
C ALA A 134 -34.15 22.82 10.66
N PHE A 135 -33.30 22.57 11.66
CA PHE A 135 -32.13 23.39 11.95
C PHE A 135 -30.91 22.75 11.29
N CYS A 136 -30.61 23.14 10.05
CA CYS A 136 -29.36 22.73 9.41
C CYS A 136 -28.20 23.53 10.02
N TYR A 137 -27.61 22.99 11.09
CA TYR A 137 -26.31 23.42 11.56
C TYR A 137 -25.39 22.21 11.57
N LYS A 138 -24.19 22.39 11.02
CA LYS A 138 -23.13 21.41 11.14
C LYS A 138 -22.41 21.68 12.45
N SER A 139 -22.24 20.68 13.32
CA SER A 139 -21.46 20.87 14.54
C SER A 139 -20.01 21.19 14.18
N ILE A 140 -19.34 21.98 15.02
CA ILE A 140 -17.93 22.37 14.79
C ILE A 140 -17.04 21.11 14.70
N ASP A 141 -17.40 20.05 15.42
CA ASP A 141 -16.66 18.79 15.45
C ASP A 141 -16.65 18.07 14.08
N GLU A 142 -17.70 18.19 13.26
CA GLU A 142 -17.72 17.64 11.91
C GLU A 142 -16.93 18.48 10.88
N PHE A 143 -16.43 19.66 11.24
CA PHE A 143 -15.52 20.45 10.40
C PHE A 143 -14.06 19.99 10.56
N PHE A 144 -13.69 19.47 11.74
CA PHE A 144 -12.34 19.01 12.04
C PHE A 144 -12.06 17.56 11.63
N VAL A 145 -13.07 16.80 11.23
CA VAL A 145 -12.89 15.48 10.59
C VAL A 145 -12.61 15.70 9.09
N GLN A 146 -11.41 16.19 8.79
CA GLN A 146 -10.75 15.93 7.52
C GLN A 146 -9.65 14.90 7.81
N GLU A 147 -10.02 13.62 7.80
CA GLU A 147 -9.09 12.52 7.45
C GLU A 147 -9.37 12.08 6.01
#